data_AF-A0A364LEK9-F1
#
_entry.id   AF-A0A364LEK9-F1
#
_cell.length_a   1.000
_cell.length_b   1.000
_cell.length_c   1.000
_cell.angle_alpha   90.00
_cell.angle_beta   90.00
_cell.angle_gamma   90.00
#
_symmetry.space_group_name_H-M   'P 1'
#
loop_
_entity.id
_entity.type
_entity.pdbx_description
1 polymer ?
#
loop_
_entity_poly.entity_id
_entity_poly.type
_entity_poly.pdbx_seq_one_letter_code
_entity_poly.pdbx_strand_id
1 'polypeptide(L)'
;MTEATPTVDAGNAFIEAEIEGSSEGDLTYEIGHIFKRLFARDGGISPHDAAQQIDAVYSDIWFPLDPTFRFRPDKGMPMFLLTINEFIFPLARILRYDDMRQGTLVQLIFEILALPPRAAQIWGEDCTLYKHNPLFNSEMDEEWNINSPPDVLSDEDDSASASDLQEKCDDYLNYSAFLARCTGGGLFENDKNDSGYKYCTYGIADGVEKDPPHGIVRKSRILVAAIYIFFSGQVVRDYCHSYPSDSDRGRRAREMWNVWKEKFEAIADGQNEDPDIKDAAKKAHAVMVELDTSDHYAPENTHL
;
A
#
# COMPACT_ATOMS: atom_id res chain seq x y z
N MET A 1 -37.23 -1.39 13.39
CA MET A 1 -35.89 -1.99 13.46
C MET A 1 -35.80 -2.99 12.34
N THR A 2 -35.36 -2.53 11.18
CA THR A 2 -35.03 -3.38 10.04
C THR A 2 -33.63 -3.90 10.28
N GLU A 3 -33.50 -5.21 10.50
CA GLU A 3 -32.21 -5.89 10.49
C GLU A 3 -31.56 -5.62 9.13
N ALA A 4 -30.44 -4.88 9.15
CA ALA A 4 -29.59 -4.77 7.99
C ALA A 4 -29.03 -6.17 7.73
N THR A 5 -29.43 -6.76 6.60
CA THR A 5 -28.80 -7.97 6.06
C THR A 5 -27.29 -7.75 6.09
N PRO A 6 -26.48 -8.68 6.62
CA PRO A 6 -25.04 -8.51 6.63
C PRO A 6 -24.58 -8.45 5.16
N THR A 7 -24.21 -7.26 4.71
CA THR A 7 -23.49 -7.09 3.46
C THR A 7 -22.31 -8.03 3.51
N VAL A 8 -22.23 -8.95 2.56
CA VAL A 8 -21.09 -9.85 2.43
C VAL A 8 -19.84 -8.98 2.37
N ASP A 9 -18.92 -9.25 3.28
CA ASP A 9 -17.65 -8.56 3.39
C ASP A 9 -16.88 -8.73 2.06
N ALA A 10 -16.71 -7.64 1.30
CA ALA A 10 -16.21 -7.67 -0.08
C ALA A 10 -14.86 -8.38 -0.22
N GLY A 11 -13.98 -8.26 0.78
CA GLY A 11 -12.70 -8.98 0.79
C GLY A 11 -12.89 -10.49 0.93
N ASN A 12 -13.82 -10.95 1.77
CA ASN A 12 -14.15 -12.37 1.88
C ASN A 12 -14.86 -12.87 0.63
N ALA A 13 -15.76 -12.07 0.04
CA ALA A 13 -16.42 -12.41 -1.22
C ALA A 13 -15.41 -12.61 -2.35
N PHE A 14 -14.40 -11.75 -2.45
CA PHE A 14 -13.30 -11.91 -3.41
C PHE A 14 -12.56 -13.24 -3.17
N ILE A 15 -12.13 -13.52 -1.94
CA ILE A 15 -11.41 -14.75 -1.60
C ILE A 15 -12.24 -16.00 -1.94
N GLU A 16 -13.53 -16.01 -1.59
CA GLU A 16 -14.41 -17.14 -1.91
C GLU A 16 -14.58 -17.32 -3.41
N ALA A 17 -14.70 -16.24 -4.18
CA ALA A 17 -14.80 -16.31 -5.64
C ALA A 17 -13.54 -16.91 -6.28
N GLU A 18 -12.35 -16.53 -5.81
CA GLU A 18 -11.08 -17.10 -6.29
C GLU A 18 -10.95 -18.60 -5.94
N ILE A 19 -11.40 -19.01 -4.74
CA ILE A 19 -11.41 -20.42 -4.33
C ILE A 19 -12.42 -21.22 -5.17
N GLU A 20 -13.64 -20.71 -5.36
CA GLU A 20 -14.69 -21.38 -6.13
C GLU A 20 -14.36 -21.47 -7.63
N GLY A 21 -13.58 -20.52 -8.14
CA GLY A 21 -13.11 -20.47 -9.52
C GLY A 21 -11.90 -21.37 -9.80
N SER A 22 -11.27 -21.97 -8.79
CA SER A 22 -10.06 -22.80 -8.90
C SER A 22 -10.29 -24.26 -8.48
N SER A 23 -9.38 -25.16 -8.88
CA SER A 23 -9.48 -26.58 -8.50
C SER A 23 -8.64 -26.86 -7.26
N GLU A 24 -9.08 -27.80 -6.43
CA GLU A 24 -8.29 -28.29 -5.28
C GLU A 24 -6.90 -28.75 -5.74
N GLY A 25 -5.86 -28.29 -5.04
CA GLY A 25 -4.46 -28.52 -5.41
C GLY A 25 -3.86 -27.50 -6.39
N ASP A 26 -4.67 -26.62 -7.01
CA ASP A 26 -4.15 -25.49 -7.77
C ASP A 26 -3.61 -24.40 -6.84
N LEU A 27 -2.62 -23.64 -7.32
CA LEU A 27 -1.97 -22.62 -6.49
C LEU A 27 -2.97 -21.57 -5.97
N THR A 28 -3.86 -21.06 -6.81
CA THR A 28 -4.90 -20.09 -6.42
C THR A 28 -5.80 -20.64 -5.31
N TYR A 29 -6.17 -21.92 -5.40
CA TYR A 29 -7.00 -22.58 -4.39
C TYR A 29 -6.29 -22.65 -3.04
N GLU A 30 -5.04 -23.13 -3.02
CA GLU A 30 -4.27 -23.29 -1.79
C GLU A 30 -3.96 -21.94 -1.12
N ILE A 31 -3.54 -20.94 -1.91
CA ILE A 31 -3.29 -19.59 -1.41
C ILE A 31 -4.59 -18.94 -0.92
N GLY A 32 -5.69 -19.09 -1.66
CA GLY A 32 -7.00 -18.56 -1.27
C GLY A 32 -7.45 -19.07 0.09
N HIS A 33 -7.29 -20.36 0.40
CA HIS A 33 -7.61 -20.90 1.72
C HIS A 33 -6.73 -20.33 2.84
N ILE A 34 -5.47 -20.00 2.56
CA ILE A 34 -4.59 -19.33 3.54
C ILE A 34 -5.13 -17.93 3.83
N PHE A 35 -5.47 -17.14 2.81
CA PHE A 35 -6.06 -15.80 2.98
C PHE A 35 -7.42 -15.85 3.70
N LYS A 36 -8.26 -16.83 3.37
CA LYS A 36 -9.54 -17.07 4.05
C LYS A 36 -9.35 -17.29 5.55
N ARG A 37 -8.35 -18.09 5.93
CA ARG A 37 -8.02 -18.34 7.35
C ARG A 37 -7.33 -17.15 8.00
N LEU A 38 -6.54 -16.39 7.26
CA LEU A 38 -5.90 -15.16 7.76
C LEU A 38 -6.93 -14.09 8.12
N PHE A 39 -8.03 -14.00 7.37
CA PHE A 39 -9.11 -13.03 7.61
C PHE A 39 -10.28 -13.57 8.44
N ALA A 40 -10.21 -14.81 8.91
CA ALA A 40 -11.23 -15.39 9.76
C ALA A 40 -11.28 -14.66 11.12
N ARG A 41 -12.49 -14.23 11.52
CA ARG A 41 -12.72 -13.49 12.77
C ARG A 41 -12.41 -14.31 14.02
N ASP A 42 -12.69 -15.60 13.99
CA ASP A 42 -12.50 -16.52 15.11
C ASP A 42 -11.66 -17.72 14.65
N GLY A 43 -10.59 -18.03 15.40
CA GLY A 43 -9.74 -19.18 15.09
C GLY A 43 -8.92 -19.07 13.80
N GLY A 44 -8.75 -17.84 13.29
CA GLY A 44 -7.87 -17.54 12.17
C GLY A 44 -6.39 -17.79 12.48
N ILE A 45 -5.55 -17.63 11.47
CA ILE A 45 -4.09 -17.78 11.59
C ILE A 45 -3.40 -16.43 11.68
N SER A 46 -2.22 -16.39 12.31
CA SER A 46 -1.41 -15.17 12.34
C SER A 46 -0.77 -14.89 10.96
N PRO A 47 -0.38 -13.64 10.66
CA PRO A 47 0.42 -13.33 9.47
C PRO A 47 1.70 -14.17 9.36
N HIS A 48 2.33 -14.47 10.50
CA HIS A 48 3.50 -15.34 10.55
C HIS A 48 3.18 -16.77 10.09
N ASP A 49 2.14 -17.38 10.66
CA ASP A 49 1.71 -18.73 10.29
C ASP A 49 1.21 -18.80 8.84
N ALA A 50 0.60 -17.73 8.34
CA ALA A 50 0.20 -17.60 6.95
C ALA A 50 1.43 -17.55 6.02
N ALA A 51 2.46 -16.76 6.34
CA ALA A 51 3.70 -16.72 5.56
C ALA A 51 4.40 -18.08 5.51
N GLN A 52 4.46 -18.81 6.64
CA GLN A 52 5.01 -20.17 6.69
C GLN A 52 4.20 -21.14 5.82
N GLN A 53 2.87 -21.04 5.85
CA GLN A 53 2.01 -21.87 5.01
C GLN A 53 2.16 -21.55 3.51
N ILE A 54 2.30 -20.27 3.14
CA ILE A 54 2.58 -19.86 1.76
C ILE A 54 3.91 -20.47 1.29
N ASP A 55 4.96 -20.41 2.11
CA ASP A 55 6.25 -21.04 1.79
C ASP A 55 6.15 -22.56 1.61
N ALA A 56 5.35 -23.21 2.45
CA ALA A 56 5.07 -24.64 2.39
C ALA A 56 4.28 -25.02 1.14
N VAL A 57 3.30 -24.22 0.69
CA VAL A 57 2.57 -24.46 -0.57
C VAL A 57 3.55 -24.56 -1.74
N TYR A 58 4.55 -23.69 -1.82
CA TYR A 58 5.57 -23.81 -2.86
C TYR A 58 6.39 -25.10 -2.72
N SER A 59 6.93 -25.37 -1.53
CA SER A 59 7.90 -26.45 -1.31
C SER A 59 7.30 -27.85 -1.32
N ASP A 60 6.13 -27.99 -0.71
CA ASP A 60 5.54 -29.29 -0.36
C ASP A 60 4.45 -29.70 -1.34
N ILE A 61 3.81 -28.73 -2.01
CA ILE A 61 2.68 -28.97 -2.90
C ILE A 61 3.07 -28.69 -4.35
N TRP A 62 3.44 -27.45 -4.67
CA TRP A 62 3.60 -27.02 -6.05
C TRP A 62 4.88 -27.56 -6.71
N PHE A 63 6.02 -27.45 -6.03
CA PHE A 63 7.30 -27.87 -6.58
C PHE A 63 7.37 -29.39 -6.87
N PRO A 64 6.79 -30.29 -6.04
CA PRO A 64 6.72 -31.72 -6.36
C PRO A 64 5.76 -32.09 -7.50
N LEU A 65 4.69 -31.32 -7.75
CA LEU A 65 3.68 -31.61 -8.76
C LEU A 65 4.23 -31.51 -10.20
N ASP A 66 5.10 -30.53 -10.47
CA ASP A 66 5.86 -30.44 -11.72
C ASP A 66 7.37 -30.61 -11.46
N PRO A 67 7.88 -31.85 -11.51
CA PRO A 67 9.30 -32.13 -11.28
C PRO A 67 10.21 -31.57 -12.38
N THR A 68 9.67 -30.94 -13.44
CA THR A 68 10.47 -30.23 -14.44
C THR A 68 10.94 -28.86 -13.94
N PHE A 69 10.27 -28.26 -12.95
CA PHE A 69 10.64 -26.94 -12.42
C PHE A 69 12.04 -26.90 -11.84
N ARG A 70 12.51 -27.99 -11.21
CA ARG A 70 13.88 -28.07 -10.66
C ARG A 70 14.98 -27.86 -11.70
N PHE A 71 14.67 -28.05 -12.99
CA PHE A 71 15.60 -27.86 -14.09
C PHE A 71 15.46 -26.49 -14.77
N ARG A 72 14.40 -25.74 -14.47
CA ARG A 72 14.19 -24.38 -14.98
C ARG A 72 14.96 -23.40 -14.08
N PRO A 73 15.62 -22.38 -14.66
CA PRO A 73 16.34 -21.38 -13.86
C PRO A 73 15.44 -20.63 -12.86
N ASP A 74 14.19 -20.37 -13.25
CA ASP A 74 13.19 -19.64 -12.45
C ASP A 74 12.48 -20.51 -11.42
N LYS A 75 12.56 -21.84 -11.54
CA LYS A 75 11.90 -22.84 -10.68
C LYS A 75 10.39 -22.61 -10.53
N GLY A 76 9.73 -22.03 -11.54
CA GLY A 76 8.30 -21.68 -11.45
C GLY A 76 7.97 -20.55 -10.47
N MET A 77 8.97 -19.86 -9.91
CA MET A 77 8.78 -18.75 -8.98
C MET A 77 7.96 -17.58 -9.54
N PRO A 78 8.07 -17.20 -10.83
CA PRO A 78 7.31 -16.05 -11.34
C PRO A 78 5.80 -16.22 -11.16
N MET A 79 5.25 -17.37 -11.55
CA MET A 79 3.84 -17.68 -11.39
C MET A 79 3.45 -17.76 -9.90
N PHE A 80 4.31 -18.35 -9.07
CA PHE A 80 4.06 -18.45 -7.64
C PHE A 80 3.93 -17.08 -6.96
N LEU A 81 4.87 -16.18 -7.23
CA LEU A 81 4.87 -14.82 -6.70
C LEU A 81 3.72 -13.99 -7.26
N LEU A 82 3.41 -14.16 -8.54
CA LEU A 82 2.28 -13.48 -9.18
C LEU A 82 0.97 -13.85 -8.48
N THR A 83 0.71 -15.14 -8.25
CA THR A 83 -0.53 -15.55 -7.56
C THR A 83 -0.64 -14.99 -6.14
N ILE A 84 0.46 -14.88 -5.38
CA ILE A 84 0.40 -14.21 -4.07
C ILE A 84 -0.01 -12.74 -4.23
N ASN A 85 0.59 -12.05 -5.21
CA ASN A 85 0.31 -10.64 -5.50
C ASN A 85 -1.14 -10.43 -5.98
N GLU A 86 -1.69 -11.37 -6.76
CA GLU A 86 -3.09 -11.41 -7.22
C GLU A 86 -4.10 -11.53 -6.05
N PHE A 87 -3.66 -11.94 -4.85
CA PHE A 87 -4.47 -11.79 -3.63
C PHE A 87 -4.18 -10.47 -2.92
N ILE A 88 -2.90 -10.12 -2.71
CA ILE A 88 -2.51 -8.96 -1.89
C ILE A 88 -3.06 -7.65 -2.47
N PHE A 89 -2.83 -7.37 -3.75
CA PHE A 89 -3.16 -6.06 -4.31
C PHE A 89 -4.67 -5.86 -4.51
N PRO A 90 -5.43 -6.82 -5.05
CA PRO A 90 -6.89 -6.69 -5.09
C PRO A 90 -7.53 -6.56 -3.72
N LEU A 91 -7.05 -7.30 -2.71
CA LEU A 91 -7.54 -7.15 -1.34
C LEU A 91 -7.18 -5.77 -0.77
N ALA A 92 -5.96 -5.28 -0.99
CA ALA A 92 -5.56 -3.93 -0.58
C ALA A 92 -6.43 -2.82 -1.21
N ARG A 93 -6.96 -3.05 -2.41
CA ARG A 93 -7.87 -2.14 -3.11
C ARG A 93 -9.32 -2.24 -2.59
N ILE A 94 -9.84 -3.45 -2.41
CA ILE A 94 -11.24 -3.70 -2.04
C ILE A 94 -11.50 -3.46 -0.54
N LEU A 95 -10.51 -3.70 0.32
CA LEU A 95 -10.63 -3.45 1.75
C LEU A 95 -10.64 -1.95 2.01
N ARG A 96 -11.62 -1.46 2.78
CA ARG A 96 -11.67 -0.04 3.15
C ARG A 96 -10.37 0.41 3.81
N TYR A 97 -9.98 1.65 3.56
CA TYR A 97 -8.74 2.23 4.07
C TYR A 97 -8.59 2.18 5.61
N ASP A 98 -9.71 2.11 6.34
CA ASP A 98 -9.80 2.04 7.80
C ASP A 98 -9.98 0.60 8.34
N ASP A 99 -10.06 -0.41 7.47
CA ASP A 99 -10.19 -1.81 7.84
C ASP A 99 -8.88 -2.33 8.46
N MET A 100 -8.98 -3.04 9.58
CA MET A 100 -7.81 -3.60 10.26
C MET A 100 -7.04 -4.63 9.42
N ARG A 101 -7.72 -5.28 8.47
CA ARG A 101 -7.10 -6.26 7.56
C ARG A 101 -6.10 -5.62 6.60
N GLN A 102 -6.19 -4.31 6.35
CA GLN A 102 -5.13 -3.56 5.66
C GLN A 102 -3.79 -3.72 6.39
N GLY A 103 -3.78 -3.60 7.73
CA GLY A 103 -2.59 -3.85 8.54
C GLY A 103 -2.16 -5.32 8.52
N THR A 104 -3.12 -6.26 8.50
CA THR A 104 -2.83 -7.70 8.39
C THR A 104 -2.10 -8.05 7.09
N LEU A 105 -2.50 -7.47 5.95
CA LEU A 105 -1.82 -7.65 4.66
C LEU A 105 -0.37 -7.13 4.71
N VAL A 106 -0.18 -5.93 5.27
CA VAL A 106 1.16 -5.33 5.42
C VAL A 106 2.04 -6.22 6.29
N GLN A 107 1.52 -6.73 7.42
CA GLN A 107 2.27 -7.62 8.27
C GLN A 107 2.59 -8.96 7.59
N LEU A 108 1.67 -9.51 6.80
CA LEU A 108 1.93 -10.72 6.00
C LEU A 108 3.12 -10.50 5.06
N ILE A 109 3.19 -9.35 4.39
CA ILE A 109 4.33 -9.03 3.51
C ILE A 109 5.63 -9.05 4.29
N PHE A 110 5.70 -8.39 5.45
CA PHE A 110 6.90 -8.41 6.27
C PHE A 110 7.30 -9.81 6.75
N GLU A 111 6.33 -10.66 7.10
CA GLU A 111 6.58 -12.06 7.48
C GLU A 111 7.09 -12.87 6.28
N ILE A 112 6.55 -12.64 5.08
CA ILE A 112 7.05 -13.25 3.84
C ILE A 112 8.49 -12.79 3.56
N LEU A 113 8.80 -11.50 3.72
CA LEU A 113 10.15 -10.96 3.54
C LEU A 113 11.17 -11.52 4.55
N ALA A 114 10.70 -11.97 5.71
CA ALA A 114 11.51 -12.60 6.75
C ALA A 114 11.76 -14.10 6.52
N LEU A 115 11.08 -14.73 5.56
CA LEU A 115 11.29 -16.14 5.23
C LEU A 115 12.73 -16.43 4.76
N PRO A 116 13.20 -17.68 4.91
CA PRO A 116 14.51 -18.08 4.41
C PRO A 116 14.69 -17.75 2.92
N PRO A 117 15.77 -17.04 2.54
CA PRO A 117 15.96 -16.61 1.15
C PRO A 117 16.17 -17.83 0.24
N ARG A 118 15.59 -17.79 -0.96
CA ARG A 118 15.76 -18.82 -2.00
C ARG A 118 16.33 -18.19 -3.26
N ALA A 119 17.29 -18.86 -3.88
CA ALA A 119 17.86 -18.39 -5.15
C ALA A 119 17.04 -18.93 -6.33
N ALA A 120 16.65 -18.02 -7.23
CA ALA A 120 16.03 -18.32 -8.52
C ALA A 120 16.50 -17.29 -9.56
N GLN A 121 16.41 -17.63 -10.84
CA GLN A 121 16.68 -16.68 -11.91
C GLN A 121 15.36 -16.24 -12.56
N ILE A 122 14.96 -14.99 -12.39
CA ILE A 122 13.74 -14.43 -13.00
C ILE A 122 14.17 -13.50 -14.13
N TRP A 123 13.65 -13.74 -15.34
CA TRP A 123 13.98 -12.96 -16.56
C TRP A 123 15.48 -12.81 -16.85
N GLY A 124 16.28 -13.80 -16.46
CA GLY A 124 17.73 -13.80 -16.67
C GLY A 124 18.54 -13.14 -15.55
N GLU A 125 17.89 -12.58 -14.54
CA GLU A 125 18.54 -11.95 -13.37
C GLU A 125 18.52 -12.86 -12.16
N ASP A 126 19.64 -12.89 -11.41
CA ASP A 126 19.71 -13.63 -10.15
C ASP A 126 18.86 -12.92 -9.10
N CYS A 127 17.82 -13.59 -8.62
CA CYS A 127 16.91 -13.08 -7.61
C CYS A 127 17.07 -13.85 -6.30
N THR A 128 17.09 -13.09 -5.20
CA THR A 128 16.91 -13.65 -3.85
C THR A 128 15.45 -13.50 -3.47
N LEU A 129 14.72 -14.62 -3.53
CA LEU A 129 13.29 -14.68 -3.27
C LEU A 129 12.93 -14.01 -1.96
N TYR A 130 11.76 -13.36 -1.97
CA TYR A 130 11.21 -12.52 -0.93
C TYR A 130 12.00 -11.23 -0.71
N LYS A 131 13.30 -11.29 -0.43
CA LYS A 131 14.13 -10.09 -0.17
C LYS A 131 14.18 -9.11 -1.35
N HIS A 132 14.28 -9.64 -2.56
CA HIS A 132 14.27 -8.85 -3.80
C HIS A 132 13.28 -9.51 -4.76
N ASN A 133 12.00 -9.21 -4.55
CA ASN A 133 10.92 -9.65 -5.43
C ASN A 133 10.74 -8.64 -6.58
N PRO A 134 11.25 -8.92 -7.80
CA PRO A 134 11.12 -7.98 -8.92
C PRO A 134 9.66 -7.80 -9.37
N LEU A 135 8.80 -8.80 -9.15
CA LEU A 135 7.38 -8.73 -9.53
C LEU A 135 6.60 -7.83 -8.58
N PHE A 136 6.87 -7.89 -7.27
CA PHE A 136 6.15 -7.09 -6.29
C PHE A 136 6.19 -5.60 -6.60
N ASN A 137 7.38 -5.06 -6.93
CA ASN A 137 7.52 -3.65 -7.24
C ASN A 137 6.83 -3.26 -8.55
N SER A 138 6.92 -4.11 -9.58
CA SER A 138 6.27 -3.86 -10.88
C SER A 138 4.76 -3.82 -10.74
N GLU A 139 4.17 -4.86 -10.13
CA GLU A 139 2.72 -4.96 -9.91
C GLU A 139 2.21 -3.84 -9.02
N MET A 140 2.96 -3.49 -7.96
CA MET A 140 2.62 -2.38 -7.09
C MET A 140 2.56 -1.04 -7.84
N ASP A 141 3.53 -0.78 -8.71
CA ASP A 141 3.59 0.42 -9.55
C ASP A 141 2.43 0.44 -10.56
N GLU A 142 2.13 -0.69 -11.21
CA GLU A 142 1.03 -0.83 -12.16
C GLU A 142 -0.32 -0.58 -11.50
N GLU A 143 -0.58 -1.23 -10.36
CA GLU A 143 -1.79 -1.03 -9.57
C GLU A 143 -1.95 0.42 -9.11
N TRP A 144 -0.87 1.07 -8.67
CA TRP A 144 -0.96 2.48 -8.27
C TRP A 144 -1.34 3.38 -9.45
N ASN A 145 -0.76 3.15 -10.63
CA ASN A 145 -1.04 3.93 -11.83
C ASN A 145 -2.46 3.71 -12.36
N ILE A 146 -2.96 2.47 -12.36
CA ILE A 146 -4.29 2.12 -12.88
C ILE A 146 -5.40 2.73 -12.02
N ASN A 147 -5.21 2.71 -10.70
CA ASN A 147 -6.24 3.16 -9.75
C ASN A 147 -6.27 4.69 -9.57
N SER A 148 -5.25 5.43 -10.00
CA SER A 148 -5.20 6.90 -9.84
C SER A 148 -6.38 7.61 -10.54
N PRO A 149 -7.12 8.51 -9.85
CA PRO A 149 -8.22 9.27 -10.45
C PRO A 149 -7.71 10.22 -11.54
N PRO A 150 -8.47 10.41 -12.63
CA PRO A 150 -8.04 11.26 -13.74
C PRO A 150 -7.84 12.73 -13.30
N ASP A 151 -6.83 13.40 -13.87
CA ASP A 151 -6.53 14.82 -13.61
C ASP A 151 -7.57 15.77 -14.22
N VAL A 152 -8.21 15.35 -15.31
CA VAL A 152 -9.28 16.10 -15.99
C VAL A 152 -10.47 15.17 -16.16
N LEU A 153 -11.62 15.58 -15.63
CA LEU A 153 -12.91 14.99 -16.01
C LEU A 153 -13.21 15.50 -17.42
N SER A 154 -12.78 14.79 -18.45
CA SER A 154 -13.07 15.20 -19.83
C SER A 154 -14.55 14.99 -20.14
N ASP A 155 -15.19 16.01 -20.73
CA ASP A 155 -16.56 15.90 -21.28
C ASP A 155 -16.68 14.80 -22.36
N GLU A 156 -15.56 14.27 -22.88
CA GLU A 156 -15.53 13.16 -23.84
C GLU A 156 -15.60 11.77 -23.18
N ASP A 157 -15.48 11.68 -21.85
CA ASP A 157 -15.62 10.44 -21.08
C ASP A 157 -17.06 10.29 -20.55
N ASP A 158 -18.02 10.66 -21.39
CA ASP A 158 -19.49 10.62 -21.21
C ASP A 158 -20.05 9.21 -20.88
N SER A 159 -19.18 8.21 -20.72
CA SER A 159 -19.51 6.83 -20.39
C SER A 159 -19.30 6.46 -18.92
N ALA A 160 -18.45 7.19 -18.18
CA ALA A 160 -18.19 6.90 -16.78
C ALA A 160 -19.30 7.52 -15.91
N SER A 161 -20.11 6.67 -15.27
CA SER A 161 -21.13 7.14 -14.36
C SER A 161 -20.51 7.77 -13.10
N ALA A 162 -21.27 8.61 -12.39
CA ALA A 162 -20.85 9.12 -11.09
C ALA A 162 -20.52 8.00 -10.08
N SER A 163 -21.11 6.80 -10.27
CA SER A 163 -20.82 5.62 -9.48
C SER A 163 -19.42 5.07 -9.80
N ASP A 164 -19.04 5.01 -11.07
CA ASP A 164 -17.74 4.48 -11.50
C ASP A 164 -16.61 5.40 -11.02
N LEU A 165 -16.83 6.72 -11.06
CA LEU A 165 -15.87 7.69 -10.52
C LEU A 165 -15.73 7.58 -9.00
N GLN A 166 -16.84 7.33 -8.28
CA GLN A 166 -16.82 7.10 -6.84
C GLN A 166 -16.05 5.82 -6.49
N GLU A 167 -16.33 4.70 -7.17
CA GLU A 167 -15.63 3.43 -6.98
C GLU A 167 -14.13 3.60 -7.22
N LYS A 168 -13.74 4.26 -8.32
CA LYS A 168 -12.32 4.53 -8.60
C LYS A 168 -11.66 5.41 -7.52
N CYS A 169 -12.38 6.40 -7.00
CA CYS A 169 -11.88 7.24 -5.91
C CYS A 169 -11.72 6.47 -4.60
N ASP A 170 -12.60 5.51 -4.32
CA ASP A 170 -12.53 4.65 -3.13
C ASP A 170 -11.41 3.62 -3.27
N ASP A 171 -11.26 3.00 -4.44
CA ASP A 171 -10.17 2.08 -4.77
C ASP A 171 -8.79 2.76 -4.61
N TYR A 172 -8.64 3.97 -5.15
CA TYR A 172 -7.42 4.76 -5.00
C TYR A 172 -7.12 5.07 -3.53
N LEU A 173 -8.14 5.42 -2.75
CA LEU A 173 -8.01 5.74 -1.34
C LEU A 173 -7.57 4.52 -0.53
N ASN A 174 -8.23 3.39 -0.73
CA ASN A 174 -7.95 2.13 -0.06
C ASN A 174 -6.53 1.63 -0.39
N TYR A 175 -6.18 1.60 -1.67
CA TYR A 175 -4.86 1.16 -2.12
C TYR A 175 -3.75 2.10 -1.65
N SER A 176 -3.96 3.42 -1.69
CA SER A 176 -3.00 4.37 -1.14
C SER A 176 -2.81 4.21 0.37
N ALA A 177 -3.85 3.82 1.10
CA ALA A 177 -3.74 3.54 2.53
C ALA A 177 -2.96 2.26 2.84
N PHE A 178 -3.04 1.26 1.97
CA PHE A 178 -2.15 0.10 2.01
C PHE A 178 -0.69 0.52 1.77
N LEU A 179 -0.41 1.26 0.70
CA LEU A 179 0.93 1.74 0.38
C LEU A 179 1.52 2.63 1.48
N ALA A 180 0.72 3.51 2.07
CA ALA A 180 1.13 4.36 3.17
C ALA A 180 1.59 3.52 4.39
N ARG A 181 0.88 2.44 4.69
CA ARG A 181 1.28 1.50 5.76
C ARG A 181 2.53 0.71 5.39
N CYS A 182 2.68 0.28 4.14
CA CYS A 182 3.91 -0.34 3.65
C CYS A 182 5.12 0.59 3.81
N THR A 183 5.00 1.85 3.37
CA THR A 183 6.06 2.86 3.54
C THR A 183 6.33 3.13 5.02
N GLY A 184 5.28 3.33 5.83
CA GLY A 184 5.40 3.57 7.26
C GLY A 184 6.03 2.42 8.03
N GLY A 185 5.81 1.18 7.59
CA GLY A 185 6.43 -0.02 8.13
C GLY A 185 7.88 -0.24 7.69
N GLY A 186 8.45 0.63 6.85
CA GLY A 186 9.83 0.54 6.40
C GLY A 186 10.07 -0.40 5.22
N LEU A 187 9.02 -0.77 4.45
CA LEU A 187 9.16 -1.66 3.28
C LEU A 187 10.23 -1.14 2.29
N PHE A 188 10.37 0.18 2.19
CA PHE A 188 11.28 0.84 1.25
C PHE A 188 12.53 1.44 1.89
N GLU A 189 12.80 1.20 3.18
CA GLU A 189 13.91 1.84 3.92
C GLU A 189 15.29 1.52 3.30
N ASN A 190 15.41 0.37 2.62
CA ASN A 190 16.65 -0.09 1.98
C ASN A 190 16.69 0.16 0.47
N ASP A 191 15.69 0.84 -0.11
CA ASP A 191 15.74 1.19 -1.54
C ASP A 191 16.78 2.30 -1.74
N LYS A 192 17.88 1.95 -2.42
CA LYS A 192 19.00 2.87 -2.70
C LYS A 192 18.65 3.89 -3.78
N ASN A 193 17.58 3.63 -4.52
CA ASN A 193 17.04 4.56 -5.48
C ASN A 193 15.98 5.35 -4.71
N ASP A 194 15.99 6.68 -4.81
CA ASP A 194 15.03 7.56 -4.12
C ASP A 194 13.54 7.30 -4.51
N SER A 195 13.26 6.24 -5.29
CA SER A 195 11.95 5.68 -5.65
C SER A 195 11.14 5.18 -4.47
N GLY A 196 11.77 4.81 -3.34
CA GLY A 196 11.06 4.27 -2.17
C GLY A 196 9.97 5.17 -1.59
N TYR A 197 10.07 6.49 -1.82
CA TYR A 197 9.11 7.49 -1.36
C TYR A 197 8.22 8.07 -2.47
N LYS A 198 8.27 7.50 -3.69
CA LYS A 198 7.50 7.96 -4.84
C LYS A 198 6.02 8.09 -4.49
N TYR A 199 5.36 7.01 -4.05
CA TYR A 199 3.91 7.01 -3.84
C TYR A 199 3.45 8.06 -2.82
N CYS A 200 4.18 8.20 -1.71
CA CYS A 200 3.86 9.19 -0.68
C CYS A 200 4.06 10.62 -1.19
N THR A 201 5.20 10.91 -1.82
CA THR A 201 5.51 12.27 -2.27
C THR A 201 4.56 12.73 -3.38
N TYR A 202 4.26 11.86 -4.35
CA TYR A 202 3.26 12.16 -5.39
C TYR A 202 1.85 12.26 -4.83
N GLY A 203 1.43 11.32 -3.97
CA GLY A 203 0.09 11.32 -3.39
C GLY A 203 -0.19 12.54 -2.51
N ILE A 204 0.79 12.98 -1.72
CA ILE A 204 0.66 14.20 -0.91
C ILE A 204 0.56 15.43 -1.82
N ALA A 205 1.50 15.60 -2.75
CA ALA A 205 1.51 16.75 -3.66
C ALA A 205 0.24 16.82 -4.51
N ASP A 206 -0.29 15.69 -4.97
CA ASP A 206 -1.53 15.61 -5.74
C ASP A 206 -2.76 16.09 -4.95
N GLY A 207 -2.77 15.88 -3.63
CA GLY A 207 -3.85 16.33 -2.75
C GLY A 207 -3.73 17.78 -2.29
N VAL A 208 -2.51 18.28 -2.04
CA VAL A 208 -2.32 19.57 -1.33
C VAL A 208 -1.61 20.67 -2.13
N GLU A 209 -0.83 20.31 -3.15
CA GLU A 209 -0.15 21.29 -4.00
C GLU A 209 -0.92 21.59 -5.28
N LYS A 210 -1.50 20.56 -5.89
CA LYS A 210 -2.37 20.72 -7.05
C LYS A 210 -3.71 21.32 -6.62
N ASP A 211 -4.39 21.98 -7.56
CA ASP A 211 -5.79 22.41 -7.40
C ASP A 211 -6.71 21.37 -8.06
N PRO A 212 -7.03 20.24 -7.39
CA PRO A 212 -7.85 19.20 -7.99
C PRO A 212 -9.29 19.66 -8.22
N PRO A 213 -9.99 19.09 -9.23
CA PRO A 213 -11.39 19.37 -9.49
C PRO A 213 -12.27 19.18 -8.24
N HIS A 214 -13.15 20.14 -7.97
CA HIS A 214 -14.10 20.04 -6.85
C HIS A 214 -14.95 18.76 -6.91
N GLY A 215 -15.47 18.34 -5.75
CA GLY A 215 -16.28 17.14 -5.62
C GLY A 215 -15.46 15.93 -5.19
N ILE A 216 -15.85 14.74 -5.67
CA ILE A 216 -15.32 13.48 -5.15
C ILE A 216 -13.82 13.28 -5.41
N VAL A 217 -13.31 13.78 -6.54
CA VAL A 217 -11.88 13.68 -6.89
C VAL A 217 -11.02 14.48 -5.90
N ARG A 218 -11.36 15.75 -5.66
CA ARG A 218 -10.70 16.57 -4.62
C ARG A 218 -10.77 15.91 -3.25
N LYS A 219 -11.94 15.35 -2.88
CA LYS A 219 -12.10 14.64 -1.60
C LYS A 219 -11.15 13.46 -1.49
N SER A 220 -11.13 12.57 -2.47
CA SER A 220 -10.24 11.39 -2.49
C SER A 220 -8.77 11.79 -2.42
N ARG A 221 -8.32 12.75 -3.24
CA ARG A 221 -6.91 13.18 -3.27
C ARG A 221 -6.43 13.79 -1.95
N ILE A 222 -7.24 14.64 -1.31
CA ILE A 222 -6.86 15.21 0.00
C ILE A 222 -6.87 14.13 1.09
N LEU A 223 -7.84 13.20 1.06
CA LEU A 223 -7.86 12.09 2.01
C LEU A 223 -6.63 11.17 1.83
N VAL A 224 -6.23 10.88 0.59
CA VAL A 224 -5.01 10.13 0.29
C VAL A 224 -3.77 10.85 0.83
N ALA A 225 -3.64 12.15 0.58
CA ALA A 225 -2.55 12.95 1.11
C ALA A 225 -2.49 12.88 2.65
N ALA A 226 -3.64 13.02 3.33
CA ALA A 226 -3.72 12.92 4.79
C ALA A 226 -3.35 11.51 5.30
N ILE A 227 -3.78 10.45 4.59
CA ILE A 227 -3.47 9.05 4.92
C ILE A 227 -1.97 8.77 4.83
N TYR A 228 -1.27 9.31 3.84
CA TYR A 228 0.19 9.22 3.77
C TYR A 228 0.84 9.88 4.99
N ILE A 229 0.36 11.05 5.42
CA ILE A 229 0.87 11.66 6.66
C ILE A 229 0.56 10.79 7.89
N PHE A 230 -0.63 10.19 7.99
CA PHE A 230 -1.00 9.37 9.15
C PHE A 230 -0.17 8.11 9.31
N PHE A 231 0.06 7.38 8.23
CA PHE A 231 0.70 6.07 8.31
C PHE A 231 2.19 6.10 7.99
N SER A 232 2.67 7.04 7.17
CA SER A 232 4.08 7.16 6.79
C SER A 232 4.72 8.52 7.13
N GLY A 233 4.03 9.41 7.85
CA GLY A 233 4.50 10.77 8.11
C GLY A 233 5.89 10.87 8.72
N GLN A 234 6.24 10.00 9.68
CA GLN A 234 7.59 9.94 10.26
C GLN A 234 8.63 9.65 9.18
N VAL A 235 8.44 8.58 8.40
CA VAL A 235 9.41 8.15 7.39
C VAL A 235 9.52 9.19 6.26
N VAL A 236 8.41 9.81 5.86
CA VAL A 236 8.40 10.90 4.87
C VAL A 236 9.15 12.13 5.39
N ARG A 237 8.97 12.48 6.66
CA ARG A 237 9.71 13.57 7.30
C ARG A 237 11.20 13.27 7.34
N ASP A 238 11.58 12.07 7.78
CA ASP A 238 12.97 11.66 7.86
C ASP A 238 13.64 11.69 6.48
N TYR A 239 12.94 11.24 5.44
CA TYR A 239 13.37 11.43 4.06
C TYR A 239 13.61 12.90 3.71
N CYS A 240 12.64 13.79 4.00
CA CYS A 240 12.78 15.23 3.75
C CYS A 240 13.95 15.88 4.52
N HIS A 241 14.33 15.32 5.67
CA HIS A 241 15.40 15.80 6.54
C HIS A 241 16.74 15.07 6.36
N SER A 242 16.77 13.97 5.60
CA SER A 242 17.94 13.10 5.42
C SER A 242 19.11 13.77 4.69
N TYR A 243 18.83 14.77 3.85
CA TYR A 243 19.85 15.49 3.11
C TYR A 243 20.46 16.66 3.90
N PRO A 244 21.77 16.96 3.70
CA PRO A 244 22.41 18.12 4.32
C PRO A 244 21.63 19.42 4.09
N SER A 245 21.47 20.24 5.14
CA SER A 245 20.65 21.45 5.10
C SER A 245 21.18 22.57 4.22
N ASP A 246 22.48 22.58 4.01
CA ASP A 246 23.18 23.51 3.11
C ASP A 246 23.09 23.08 1.63
N SER A 247 22.75 21.83 1.34
CA SER A 247 22.55 21.35 -0.02
C SER A 247 21.25 21.87 -0.64
N ASP A 248 21.26 22.16 -1.94
CA ASP A 248 20.05 22.55 -2.68
C ASP A 248 18.94 21.49 -2.56
N ARG A 249 19.33 20.21 -2.59
CA ARG A 249 18.42 19.09 -2.44
C ARG A 249 17.75 19.08 -1.05
N GLY A 250 18.54 19.20 0.01
CA GLY A 250 18.01 19.21 1.37
C GLY A 250 17.19 20.45 1.71
N ARG A 251 17.49 21.58 1.08
CA ARG A 251 16.65 22.78 1.19
C ARG A 251 15.28 22.55 0.56
N ARG A 252 15.24 22.08 -0.69
CA ARG A 252 13.98 21.79 -1.40
C ARG A 252 13.13 20.74 -0.69
N ALA A 253 13.75 19.69 -0.15
CA ALA A 253 13.03 18.63 0.54
C ALA A 253 12.36 19.13 1.84
N ARG A 254 13.04 19.99 2.62
CA ARG A 254 12.45 20.64 3.80
C ARG A 254 11.41 21.69 3.44
N GLU A 255 11.63 22.46 2.38
CA GLU A 255 10.64 23.41 1.84
C GLU A 255 9.36 22.67 1.44
N MET A 256 9.47 21.54 0.75
CA MET A 256 8.33 20.69 0.37
C MET A 256 7.52 20.24 1.59
N TRP A 257 8.17 19.72 2.64
CA TRP A 257 7.50 19.35 3.90
C TRP A 257 6.73 20.53 4.52
N ASN A 258 7.36 21.71 4.58
CA ASN A 258 6.71 22.90 5.13
C ASN A 258 5.54 23.38 4.28
N VAL A 259 5.67 23.34 2.95
CA VAL A 259 4.58 23.67 2.03
C VAL A 259 3.38 22.76 2.26
N TRP A 260 3.59 21.44 2.36
CA TRP A 260 2.50 20.50 2.64
C TRP A 260 1.81 20.79 3.98
N LYS A 261 2.59 21.06 5.02
CA LYS A 261 2.09 21.42 6.35
C LYS A 261 1.18 22.66 6.29
N GLU A 262 1.66 23.74 5.66
CA GLU A 262 0.88 24.98 5.47
C GLU A 262 -0.39 24.75 4.65
N LYS A 263 -0.33 23.89 3.62
CA LYS A 263 -1.50 23.56 2.78
C LYS A 263 -2.55 22.78 3.54
N PHE A 264 -2.17 21.82 4.39
CA PHE A 264 -3.13 21.12 5.25
C PHE A 264 -3.79 22.07 6.25
N GLU A 265 -3.06 23.02 6.84
CA GLU A 265 -3.63 24.06 7.70
C GLU A 265 -4.67 24.90 6.93
N ALA A 266 -4.31 25.37 5.73
CA ALA A 266 -5.22 26.16 4.89
C ALA A 266 -6.49 25.40 4.50
N ILE A 267 -6.39 24.11 4.19
CA ILE A 267 -7.54 23.24 3.89
C ILE A 267 -8.43 23.06 5.14
N ALA A 268 -7.81 22.82 6.30
CA ALA A 268 -8.52 22.66 7.57
C ALA A 268 -9.33 23.92 7.97
N ASP A 269 -8.81 25.10 7.65
CA ASP A 269 -9.45 26.40 7.92
C ASP A 269 -10.41 26.87 6.82
N GLY A 270 -10.46 26.16 5.68
CA GLY A 270 -11.32 26.49 4.54
C GLY A 270 -12.81 26.54 4.90
N GLN A 271 -13.51 27.62 4.50
CA GLN A 271 -14.92 27.81 4.84
C GLN A 271 -15.89 26.93 4.03
N ASN A 272 -15.51 26.55 2.81
CA ASN A 272 -16.37 25.82 1.86
C ASN A 272 -15.92 24.36 1.64
N GLU A 273 -15.03 23.84 2.47
CA GLU A 273 -14.53 22.46 2.32
C GLU A 273 -15.46 21.45 3.00
N ASP A 274 -15.49 20.23 2.44
CA ASP A 274 -16.21 19.09 3.00
C ASP A 274 -15.72 18.78 4.44
N PRO A 275 -16.61 18.53 5.41
CA PRO A 275 -16.22 18.29 6.80
C PRO A 275 -15.20 17.17 7.00
N ASP A 276 -15.26 16.11 6.20
CA ASP A 276 -14.35 14.97 6.31
C ASP A 276 -12.95 15.36 5.85
N ILE A 277 -12.87 16.16 4.77
CA ILE A 277 -11.61 16.71 4.27
C ILE A 277 -10.98 17.63 5.32
N LYS A 278 -11.79 18.49 5.96
CA LYS A 278 -11.32 19.40 7.00
C LYS A 278 -10.78 18.64 8.21
N ASP A 279 -11.49 17.61 8.67
CA ASP A 279 -11.04 16.79 9.80
C ASP A 279 -9.76 16.02 9.47
N ALA A 280 -9.68 15.42 8.28
CA ALA A 280 -8.48 14.72 7.83
C ALA A 280 -7.27 15.67 7.71
N ALA A 281 -7.45 16.84 7.09
CA ALA A 281 -6.40 17.85 6.95
C ALA A 281 -5.93 18.37 8.31
N LYS A 282 -6.86 18.64 9.23
CA LYS A 282 -6.54 19.08 10.60
C LYS A 282 -5.71 18.05 11.34
N LYS A 283 -6.10 16.76 11.26
CA LYS A 283 -5.34 15.67 11.88
C LYS A 283 -3.97 15.53 11.23
N ALA A 284 -3.86 15.61 9.90
CA ALA A 284 -2.59 15.47 9.19
C ALA A 284 -1.63 16.59 9.59
N HIS A 285 -2.13 17.84 9.60
CA HIS A 285 -1.37 18.99 10.09
C HIS A 285 -0.87 18.78 11.53
N ALA A 286 -1.74 18.29 12.43
CA ALA A 286 -1.35 18.04 13.82
C ALA A 286 -0.21 17.01 13.93
N VAL A 287 -0.25 15.92 13.15
CA VAL A 287 0.83 14.93 13.09
C VAL A 287 2.13 15.58 12.60
N MET A 288 2.08 16.38 11.53
CA MET A 288 3.28 17.05 11.01
C MET A 288 3.90 18.02 12.03
N VAL A 289 3.07 18.77 12.76
CA VAL A 289 3.52 19.65 13.84
C VAL A 289 4.15 18.86 14.98
N GLU A 290 3.52 17.76 15.41
CA GLU A 290 4.05 16.89 16.46
C GLU A 290 5.44 16.37 16.09
N LEU A 291 5.59 15.82 14.88
CA LEU A 291 6.84 15.29 14.36
C LEU A 291 7.96 16.34 14.29
N ASP A 292 7.63 17.60 13.96
CA ASP A 292 8.60 18.70 13.96
C ASP A 292 9.06 19.08 15.38
N THR A 293 8.19 18.92 16.38
CA THR A 293 8.50 19.26 17.78
C THR A 293 9.20 18.14 18.55
N SER A 294 8.99 16.88 18.20
CA SER A 294 9.57 15.72 18.90
C SER A 294 11.10 15.63 18.78
N ASP A 295 11.70 16.24 17.75
CA ASP A 295 13.15 16.29 17.56
C ASP A 295 13.88 17.31 18.43
N HIS A 296 13.17 18.17 19.18
CA HIS A 296 13.81 19.02 20.19
C HIS A 296 14.24 18.26 21.46
N TYR A 297 14.08 16.92 21.50
CA TYR A 297 14.45 16.08 22.64
C TYR A 297 15.38 14.89 22.31
N ALA A 298 15.97 14.82 21.12
CA ALA A 298 17.07 13.87 20.88
C ALA A 298 18.35 14.39 21.57
N PRO A 299 18.96 13.65 22.51
CA PRO A 299 20.21 14.09 23.13
C PRO A 299 21.28 14.24 22.05
N GLU A 300 22.01 15.35 22.08
CA GLU A 300 23.29 15.47 21.40
C GLU A 300 24.12 14.24 21.77
N ASN A 301 24.29 13.32 20.83
CA ASN A 301 25.26 12.24 20.95
C ASN A 301 26.63 12.89 21.10
N THR A 302 27.03 13.01 22.35
CA THR A 302 28.35 13.44 22.76
C THR A 302 29.31 12.36 22.30
N HIS A 303 30.05 12.66 21.24
CA HIS A 303 31.20 11.87 20.81
C HIS A 303 32.13 11.59 22.00
N LEU A 304 32.41 10.31 22.24
CA LEU A 304 33.63 9.81 22.85
C LEU A 304 34.06 8.53 22.12
#